data_AF-A0A166DE17-F1
#
_entry.id   AF-A0A166DE17-F1
#
_cell.length_a   1.000
_cell.length_b   1.000
_cell.length_c   1.000
_cell.angle_alpha   90.00
_cell.angle_beta   90.00
_cell.angle_gamma   90.00
#
_symmetry.space_group_name_H-M   'P 1'
#
loop_
_entity.id
_entity.type
_entity.pdbx_description
1 polymer ?
#
loop_
_entity_poly.entity_id
_entity_poly.type
_entity_poly.pdbx_seq_one_letter_code
_entity_poly.pdbx_strand_id
1 'polypeptide(L)'
;TTYDCTCDESGTYAYVYADEPGYVYLCPVFWDAPATGTDSQAGTIVHEQSHFTVNGGTSDHVYGQSAAKSLASSNPSQAIDNAEYVFSEPLL
;
A
#
# COMPACT_ATOMS: atom_id res chain seq x y z
N THR A 1 10.81 7.15 9.20
CA THR A 1 9.39 7.40 8.91
C THR A 1 8.71 7.98 10.15
N THR A 2 7.87 8.98 9.95
CA THR A 2 6.97 9.63 10.91
C THR A 2 5.56 9.16 10.57
N TYR A 3 4.79 8.82 11.60
CA TYR A 3 3.40 8.40 11.46
C TYR A 3 2.49 9.45 12.05
N ASP A 4 1.56 9.93 11.23
CA ASP A 4 0.50 10.86 11.60
C ASP A 4 -0.81 10.10 11.76
N CYS A 5 -1.40 10.18 12.95
CA CYS A 5 -2.64 9.47 13.28
C CYS A 5 -3.86 10.40 13.29
N THR A 6 -3.77 11.59 12.69
CA THR A 6 -4.84 12.60 12.68
C THR A 6 -5.83 12.45 11.53
N CYS A 7 -5.55 11.57 10.56
CA CYS A 7 -6.46 11.29 9.46
C CYS A 7 -7.79 10.68 9.97
N ASP A 8 -8.91 11.24 9.50
CA ASP A 8 -10.28 10.79 9.82
C ASP A 8 -11.08 10.34 8.58
N GLU A 9 -10.41 10.15 7.45
CA GLU A 9 -11.06 9.73 6.19
C GLU A 9 -11.61 8.30 6.28
N SER A 10 -12.94 8.20 6.34
CA SER A 10 -13.63 6.91 6.40
C SER A 10 -13.36 6.05 5.17
N GLY A 11 -13.00 4.77 5.37
CA GLY A 11 -12.73 3.83 4.27
C GLY A 11 -11.29 3.84 3.76
N THR A 12 -10.43 4.70 4.31
CA THR A 12 -9.01 4.80 3.94
C THR A 12 -8.13 4.06 4.95
N TYR A 13 -7.12 3.34 4.45
CA TYR A 13 -6.08 2.72 5.29
C TYR A 13 -5.02 3.76 5.67
N ALA A 14 -4.35 4.31 4.67
CA ALA A 14 -3.34 5.33 4.83
C ALA A 14 -3.18 6.11 3.52
N TYR A 15 -2.34 7.15 3.55
CA TYR A 15 -1.81 7.79 2.36
C TYR A 15 -0.44 8.43 2.64
N VAL A 16 0.27 8.78 1.57
CA VAL A 16 1.51 9.56 1.60
C VAL A 16 1.55 10.62 0.49
N TYR A 17 2.45 11.58 0.62
CA TYR A 17 2.90 12.40 -0.51
C TYR A 17 4.25 11.88 -1.00
N ALA A 18 4.34 11.58 -2.30
CA ALA A 18 5.51 10.89 -2.88
C ALA A 18 6.82 11.68 -2.73
N ASP A 19 6.74 13.01 -2.66
CA ASP A 19 7.84 13.97 -2.49
C ASP A 19 8.14 14.34 -1.03
N GLU A 20 7.39 13.80 -0.06
CA GLU A 20 7.62 13.95 1.39
C GLU A 20 8.09 12.61 2.01
N PRO A 21 9.32 12.16 1.72
CA PRO A 21 9.77 10.82 2.07
C PRO A 21 9.75 10.58 3.57
N GLY A 22 9.08 9.49 3.95
CA GLY A 22 9.00 9.06 5.33
C GLY A 22 7.94 9.77 6.16
N TYR A 23 6.93 10.41 5.57
CA TYR A 23 5.72 10.85 6.30
C TYR A 23 4.51 10.03 5.85
N VAL A 24 3.84 9.34 6.79
CA VAL A 24 2.69 8.47 6.49
C VAL A 24 1.50 8.88 7.34
N TYR A 25 0.35 9.10 6.70
CA TYR A 25 -0.92 9.44 7.34
C TYR A 25 -1.74 8.16 7.51
N LEU A 26 -1.95 7.73 8.75
CA LEU A 26 -2.71 6.53 9.09
C LEU A 26 -4.17 6.89 9.38
N CYS A 27 -5.08 6.28 8.64
CA CYS A 27 -6.51 6.56 8.64
C CYS A 27 -7.31 5.44 9.36
N PRO A 28 -8.63 5.60 9.58
CA PRO A 28 -9.42 4.70 10.40
C PRO A 28 -9.30 3.20 10.08
N VAL A 29 -9.25 2.80 8.79
CA VAL A 29 -9.25 1.37 8.42
C VAL A 29 -7.95 0.67 8.82
N PHE A 30 -6.82 1.40 8.90
CA PHE A 30 -5.55 0.84 9.36
C PHE A 30 -5.64 0.27 10.79
N TRP A 31 -6.44 0.91 11.65
CA TRP A 31 -6.60 0.48 13.04
C TRP A 31 -7.47 -0.76 13.19
N ASP A 32 -8.36 -1.00 12.24
CA ASP A 32 -9.21 -2.20 12.19
C ASP A 32 -8.50 -3.39 11.52
N ALA A 33 -7.42 -3.13 10.76
CA ALA A 33 -6.64 -4.12 10.06
C ALA A 33 -5.81 -5.00 11.04
N PRO A 34 -5.60 -6.29 10.71
CA PRO A 34 -4.69 -7.13 11.49
C PRO A 34 -3.25 -6.61 11.38
N ALA A 35 -2.41 -6.94 12.37
CA ALA A 35 -1.00 -6.53 12.33
C ALA A 35 -0.23 -7.09 11.12
N THR A 36 -0.57 -8.33 10.70
CA THR A 36 0.07 -9.06 9.60
C THR A 36 -0.95 -9.87 8.81
N GLY A 37 -0.59 -10.30 7.60
CA GLY A 37 -1.46 -11.06 6.70
C GLY A 37 -2.03 -10.17 5.58
N THR A 38 -3.06 -10.65 4.90
CA THR A 38 -3.78 -9.89 3.87
C THR A 38 -4.33 -8.59 4.43
N ASP A 39 -4.15 -7.49 3.68
CA ASP A 39 -4.67 -6.16 3.98
C ASP A 39 -4.35 -5.72 5.44
N SER A 40 -3.12 -6.02 5.85
CA SER A 40 -2.64 -5.79 7.21
C SER A 40 -1.92 -4.46 7.37
N GLN A 41 -1.81 -4.01 8.62
CA GLN A 41 -1.02 -2.82 8.99
C GLN A 41 0.41 -2.88 8.43
N ALA A 42 1.09 -4.02 8.57
CA ALA A 42 2.44 -4.19 8.05
C ALA A 42 2.49 -4.03 6.52
N GLY A 43 1.52 -4.59 5.79
CA GLY A 43 1.50 -4.46 4.33
C GLY A 43 1.03 -3.09 3.85
N THR A 44 0.11 -2.43 4.55
CA THR A 44 -0.21 -1.00 4.31
C THR A 44 1.04 -0.16 4.44
N ILE A 45 1.86 -0.37 5.47
CA ILE A 45 3.13 0.37 5.61
C ILE A 45 4.04 0.12 4.41
N VAL A 46 4.18 -1.13 3.94
CA VAL A 46 5.00 -1.45 2.76
C VAL A 46 4.47 -0.76 1.49
N HIS A 47 3.16 -0.80 1.27
CA HIS A 47 2.47 -0.10 0.18
C HIS A 47 2.77 1.40 0.21
N GLU A 48 2.56 2.06 1.35
CA GLU A 48 2.83 3.49 1.49
C GLU A 48 4.32 3.83 1.34
N GLN A 49 5.22 2.96 1.82
CA GLN A 49 6.66 3.21 1.65
C GLN A 49 7.09 3.15 0.18
N SER A 50 6.43 2.37 -0.69
CA SER A 50 6.84 2.24 -2.11
C SER A 50 6.44 3.46 -2.95
N HIS A 51 5.41 4.20 -2.53
CA HIS A 51 4.99 5.45 -3.18
C HIS A 51 6.04 6.56 -3.10
N PHE A 52 6.92 6.56 -2.10
CA PHE A 52 7.96 7.58 -2.04
C PHE A 52 8.89 7.49 -3.24
N THR A 53 9.15 8.63 -3.90
CA THR A 53 10.00 8.68 -5.10
C THR A 53 11.39 8.10 -4.85
N VAL A 54 11.92 8.26 -3.63
CA VAL A 54 13.22 7.70 -3.22
C VAL A 54 13.25 6.17 -3.12
N ASN A 55 12.10 5.51 -3.01
CA ASN A 55 11.97 4.06 -2.84
C ASN A 55 11.47 3.33 -4.09
N GLY A 56 11.11 4.06 -5.16
CA GLY A 56 10.59 3.48 -6.40
C GLY A 56 9.51 4.34 -7.03
N GLY A 57 8.74 5.08 -6.23
CA GLY A 57 7.71 5.99 -6.73
C GLY A 57 6.54 5.26 -7.37
N THR A 58 6.12 4.13 -6.80
CA THR A 58 4.99 3.35 -7.32
C THR A 58 3.71 4.19 -7.35
N SER A 59 2.79 3.83 -8.23
CA SER A 59 1.43 4.39 -8.33
C SER A 59 0.37 3.37 -7.89
N ASP A 60 -0.87 3.81 -7.74
CA ASP A 60 -2.03 2.94 -7.53
C ASP A 60 -2.77 2.67 -8.83
N HIS A 61 -2.24 1.77 -9.65
CA HIS A 61 -2.88 1.36 -10.90
C HIS A 61 -4.13 0.52 -10.64
N VAL A 62 -4.07 -0.39 -9.66
CA VAL A 62 -5.19 -1.24 -9.23
C VAL A 62 -5.09 -1.58 -7.73
N TYR A 63 -6.24 -1.79 -7.10
CA TYR A 63 -6.37 -2.22 -5.71
C TYR A 63 -6.85 -3.67 -5.60
N GLY A 64 -6.37 -4.37 -4.58
CA GLY A 64 -6.78 -5.72 -4.22
C GLY A 64 -6.10 -6.84 -5.04
N GLN A 65 -5.91 -7.98 -4.37
CA GLN A 65 -5.10 -9.11 -4.85
C GLN A 65 -5.50 -9.64 -6.23
N SER A 66 -6.81 -9.80 -6.48
CA SER A 66 -7.31 -10.33 -7.76
C SER A 66 -6.98 -9.41 -8.93
N ALA A 67 -7.09 -8.09 -8.73
CA ALA A 67 -6.75 -7.11 -9.75
C ALA A 67 -5.23 -7.02 -9.94
N ALA A 68 -4.46 -6.99 -8.86
CA ALA A 68 -3.00 -7.00 -8.90
C ALA A 68 -2.45 -8.24 -9.63
N LYS A 69 -2.99 -9.43 -9.36
CA LYS A 69 -2.63 -10.68 -10.08
C LYS A 69 -2.97 -10.61 -11.57
N SER A 70 -4.11 -10.02 -11.90
CA SER A 70 -4.53 -9.82 -13.29
C SER A 70 -3.64 -8.80 -14.00
N LEU A 71 -3.23 -7.73 -13.31
CA LEU A 71 -2.30 -6.71 -13.82
C LEU A 71 -0.91 -7.33 -14.07
N ALA A 72 -0.41 -8.14 -13.13
CA ALA A 72 0.86 -8.85 -13.27
C ALA A 72 0.92 -9.74 -14.52
N SER A 73 -0.21 -10.34 -14.92
CA SER A 73 -0.30 -11.18 -16.11
C SER A 73 -0.47 -10.39 -17.41
N SER A 74 -1.22 -9.27 -17.35
CA SER A 74 -1.65 -8.52 -18.54
C SER A 74 -0.73 -7.35 -18.90
N ASN A 75 -0.12 -6.71 -17.91
CA ASN A 75 0.78 -5.57 -18.09
C ASN A 75 1.90 -5.57 -17.03
N PRO A 76 2.95 -6.40 -17.20
CA PRO A 76 4.04 -6.49 -16.23
C PRO A 76 4.78 -5.18 -15.95
N SER A 77 4.79 -4.22 -16.89
CA SER A 77 5.45 -2.92 -16.68
C SER A 77 4.65 -1.99 -15.78
N GLN A 78 3.32 -1.96 -15.92
CA GLN A 78 2.46 -1.32 -14.91
C GLN A 78 2.44 -2.14 -13.63
N ALA A 79 2.65 -3.45 -13.76
CA ALA A 79 2.70 -4.29 -12.61
C ALA A 79 3.84 -3.82 -11.71
N ILE A 80 5.11 -3.88 -12.09
CA ILE A 80 6.22 -3.44 -11.21
C ILE A 80 6.11 -2.00 -10.64
N ASP A 81 5.24 -1.15 -11.20
CA ASP A 81 4.95 0.22 -10.77
C ASP A 81 3.69 0.36 -9.90
N ASN A 82 2.97 -0.72 -9.57
CA ASN A 82 1.79 -0.69 -8.69
C ASN A 82 2.21 -0.80 -7.21
N ALA A 83 1.58 -0.11 -6.26
CA ALA A 83 1.94 -0.27 -4.85
C ALA A 83 1.37 -1.57 -4.24
N GLU A 84 0.26 -2.07 -4.79
CA GLU A 84 -0.38 -3.33 -4.38
C GLU A 84 0.40 -4.55 -4.93
N TYR A 85 1.48 -4.96 -4.24
CA TYR A 85 2.22 -6.21 -4.53
C TYR A 85 2.30 -7.22 -3.40
N VAL A 86 2.06 -6.84 -2.14
CA VAL A 86 2.56 -7.59 -0.99
C VAL A 86 1.43 -8.15 -0.12
N PHE A 87 0.46 -8.80 -0.74
CA PHE A 87 -0.44 -9.70 -0.03
C PHE A 87 -0.62 -10.98 -0.83
N SER A 88 0.48 -11.71 -1.08
CA SER A 88 0.34 -13.11 -1.43
C SER A 88 -0.18 -13.86 -0.21
N GLU A 89 -1.25 -14.64 -0.41
CA GLU A 89 -1.70 -15.75 0.43
C GLU A 89 -0.54 -16.40 1.23
N PRO A 90 -0.79 -16.93 2.45
CA PRO A 90 0.23 -17.67 3.16
C PRO A 90 0.80 -18.74 2.22
N LEU A 91 2.11 -18.72 2.01
CA LEU A 91 2.81 -19.81 1.34
C LEU A 91 2.50 -21.09 2.13
N LEU A 92 1.59 -21.90 1.59
CA LEU A 92 1.48 -23.33 1.88
C LEU A 92 2.44 -24.08 0.97
#